data_AF-A0A2G3A6S7-F1
#
_entry.id   AF-A0A2G3A6S7-F1
#
_cell.length_a   1.000
_cell.length_b   1.000
_cell.length_c   1.000
_cell.angle_alpha   90.00
_cell.angle_beta   90.00
_cell.angle_gamma   90.00
#
_symmetry.space_group_name_H-M   'P 1'
#
loop_
_entity.id
_entity.type
_entity.pdbx_description
1 polymer ?
#
loop_
_entity_poly.entity_id
_entity_poly.type
_entity_poly.pdbx_seq_one_letter_code
_entity_poly.pdbx_strand_id
1 'polypeptide(L)'
;MLETTLIALQDIMLDKILDEAGRKILLSEFPKIMQQGFAYLPAGLCVSSMGRPVSYEQAVAWKVLNDDNANYCLAFMFVNWSFV
;
A
#
# COMPACT_ATOMS: atom_id res chain seq x y z
N MET A 1 4.30 -10.81 -5.10
CA MET A 1 4.05 -9.44 -4.63
C MET A 1 5.19 -9.06 -3.70
N LEU A 2 6.27 -8.37 -4.08
CA LEU A 2 6.79 -7.97 -5.39
C LEU A 2 8.12 -8.72 -5.61
N GLU A 3 8.28 -9.44 -6.73
CA GLU A 3 9.64 -9.65 -7.25
C GLU A 3 9.96 -8.37 -8.01
N THR A 4 10.58 -7.41 -7.33
CA THR A 4 11.01 -6.14 -7.92
C THR A 4 12.34 -5.74 -7.32
N THR A 5 13.08 -4.89 -8.02
CA THR A 5 14.28 -4.25 -7.46
C THR A 5 13.88 -2.95 -6.77
N LEU A 6 14.72 -2.45 -5.86
CA LEU A 6 14.52 -1.15 -5.22
C LEU A 6 14.32 -0.02 -6.24
N ILE A 7 15.03 -0.10 -7.37
CA ILE A 7 14.93 0.86 -8.47
C ILE A 7 13.55 0.78 -9.13
N ALA A 8 13.13 -0.43 -9.52
CA ALA A 8 11.82 -0.62 -10.15
C ALA A 8 10.64 -0.31 -9.22
N LEU A 9 10.82 -0.36 -7.89
CA LEU A 9 9.80 0.06 -6.93
C LEU A 9 9.48 1.56 -7.02
N GLN A 10 10.48 2.41 -7.31
CA GLN A 10 10.29 3.87 -7.40
C GLN A 10 9.40 4.27 -8.59
N ASP A 11 9.38 3.45 -9.65
CA ASP A 11 8.58 3.68 -10.85
C ASP A 11 7.14 3.14 -10.73
N ILE A 12 6.85 2.37 -9.68
CA ILE A 12 5.51 1.82 -9.42
C ILE A 12 4.68 2.86 -8.68
N MET A 13 3.83 3.54 -9.44
CA MET A 13 2.88 4.48 -8.87
C MET A 13 1.77 3.74 -8.11
N LEU A 14 1.34 4.31 -6.99
CA LEU A 14 0.34 3.71 -6.10
C LEU A 14 -1.01 3.43 -6.80
N ASP A 15 -1.37 4.28 -7.76
CA ASP A 15 -2.56 4.13 -8.59
C ASP A 15 -2.48 2.96 -9.58
N LYS A 16 -1.29 2.42 -9.82
CA LYS A 16 -1.11 1.16 -10.57
C LYS A 16 -1.26 -0.06 -9.69
N ILE A 17 -1.21 0.09 -8.36
CA ILE A 17 -1.35 -1.02 -7.39
C ILE A 17 -2.79 -1.10 -6.89
N LEU A 18 -3.32 -0.01 -6.33
CA LEU A 18 -4.66 0.02 -5.75
C LEU A 18 -5.70 0.41 -6.80
N ASP A 19 -6.80 -0.33 -6.84
CA ASP A 19 -7.97 0.03 -7.64
C ASP A 19 -8.66 1.31 -7.12
N GLU A 20 -9.74 1.74 -7.78
CA GLU A 20 -10.45 2.94 -7.38
C GLU A 20 -10.99 2.87 -5.95
N ALA A 21 -11.49 1.71 -5.53
CA ALA A 21 -12.03 1.51 -4.19
C ALA A 21 -10.92 1.59 -3.12
N GLY A 22 -9.81 0.89 -3.34
CA GLY A 22 -8.64 0.91 -2.45
C GLY A 22 -8.06 2.32 -2.30
N ARG A 23 -8.01 3.11 -3.39
CA ARG A 23 -7.57 4.51 -3.32
C ARG A 23 -8.49 5.38 -2.47
N LYS A 24 -9.82 5.24 -2.62
CA LYS A 24 -10.79 6.01 -1.81
C LYS A 24 -10.65 5.70 -0.33
N ILE A 25 -10.51 4.41 0.00
CA ILE A 25 -10.31 3.94 1.38
C ILE A 25 -9.00 4.50 1.95
N LEU A 26 -7.89 4.42 1.20
CA LEU A 26 -6.62 4.96 1.65
C LEU A 26 -6.70 6.47 1.90
N LEU A 27 -7.34 7.22 1.00
CA LEU A 27 -7.52 8.67 1.17
C LEU A 27 -8.36 9.02 2.42
N SER A 28 -9.38 8.23 2.74
CA SER A 28 -10.16 8.43 3.98
C SER A 28 -9.37 8.10 5.25
N GLU A 29 -8.48 7.12 5.19
CA GLU A 29 -7.65 6.72 6.34
C GLU A 29 -6.34 7.52 6.45
N PHE A 30 -5.95 8.23 5.39
CA PHE A 30 -4.68 8.98 5.34
C PHE A 30 -4.49 9.96 6.51
N PRO A 31 -5.49 10.74 6.96
CA PRO A 31 -5.33 11.60 8.13
C PRO A 31 -4.97 10.82 9.41
N LYS A 32 -5.56 9.62 9.59
CA LYS A 32 -5.26 8.76 10.73
C LYS A 32 -3.84 8.20 10.64
N ILE A 33 -3.41 7.77 9.45
CA ILE A 33 -2.02 7.31 9.23
C ILE A 33 -1.04 8.44 9.57
N MET A 34 -1.31 9.68 9.16
CA MET A 34 -0.44 10.82 9.44
C MET A 34 -0.38 11.16 10.94
N GLN A 35 -1.52 11.09 11.65
CA GLN A 35 -1.59 11.42 13.07
C GLN A 35 -1.06 10.30 13.98
N GLN A 36 -1.49 9.06 13.74
CA GLN A 36 -1.26 7.90 14.64
C GLN A 36 -0.12 6.99 14.16
N GLY A 37 0.35 7.18 12.92
CA GLY A 37 1.45 6.43 12.31
C GLY A 37 1.01 5.29 11.41
N PHE A 38 -0.20 4.76 11.57
CA PHE A 38 -0.70 3.64 10.78
C PHE A 38 -2.23 3.57 10.73
N ALA A 39 -2.76 2.74 9.83
CA ALA A 39 -4.17 2.36 9.78
C ALA A 39 -4.33 0.94 9.21
N TYR A 40 -5.42 0.28 9.60
CA TYR A 40 -5.87 -0.97 9.00
C TYR A 40 -6.85 -0.67 7.86
N LEU A 41 -6.59 -1.24 6.70
CA LEU A 41 -7.46 -1.19 5.54
C LEU A 41 -8.22 -2.52 5.43
N PRO A 42 -9.50 -2.51 5.05
CA PRO A 42 -10.31 -3.71 4.86
C PRO A 42 -9.81 -4.55 3.69
N ALA A 43 -10.42 -5.72 3.48
CA ALA A 43 -10.20 -6.57 2.32
C ALA A 43 -10.37 -5.81 1.00
N GLY A 44 -9.63 -6.22 -0.02
CA GLY A 44 -9.69 -5.57 -1.32
C GLY A 44 -8.92 -6.31 -2.40
N LEU A 45 -8.81 -5.64 -3.54
CA LEU A 45 -8.02 -6.06 -4.69
C LEU A 45 -6.87 -5.09 -4.91
N CYS A 46 -5.75 -5.62 -5.38
CA CYS A 46 -4.63 -4.84 -5.88
C CYS A 46 -4.01 -5.52 -7.09
N VAL A 47 -3.06 -4.86 -7.73
CA VAL A 47 -2.32 -5.37 -8.87
C VAL A 47 -0.86 -5.55 -8.44
N SER A 48 -0.32 -6.74 -8.72
CA SER A 48 1.10 -7.02 -8.50
C SER A 48 1.99 -6.24 -9.48
N SER A 49 3.30 -6.17 -9.20
CA SER A 49 4.27 -5.53 -10.11
C SER A 49 4.28 -6.10 -11.53
N MET A 50 3.79 -7.33 -11.72
CA MET A 50 3.69 -8.01 -13.01
C MET A 50 2.31 -7.83 -13.67
N GLY A 51 1.47 -6.93 -13.19
CA GLY A 51 0.14 -6.66 -13.75
C GLY A 51 -0.92 -7.71 -13.40
N ARG A 52 -0.63 -8.68 -12.54
CA ARG A 52 -1.60 -9.72 -12.14
C ARG A 52 -2.49 -9.25 -10.99
N PRO A 53 -3.81 -9.50 -11.03
CA PRO A 53 -4.72 -9.18 -9.94
C PRO A 53 -4.39 -10.04 -8.70
N VAL A 54 -4.54 -9.42 -7.54
CA VAL A 54 -4.28 -10.01 -6.22
C VAL A 54 -5.42 -9.62 -5.30
N SER A 55 -6.00 -10.60 -4.61
CA SER A 55 -6.92 -10.38 -3.49
C SER A 55 -6.15 -10.39 -2.17
N TYR A 56 -6.65 -9.68 -1.17
CA TYR A 56 -6.17 -9.72 0.21
C TYR A 56 -7.32 -9.53 1.19
N GLU A 57 -7.21 -10.12 2.37
CA GLU A 57 -8.26 -10.04 3.40
C GLU A 57 -8.14 -8.78 4.27
N GLN A 58 -6.93 -8.24 4.39
CA GLN A 58 -6.65 -7.02 5.13
C GLN A 58 -5.36 -6.40 4.62
N ALA A 59 -5.21 -5.08 4.73
CA ALA A 59 -3.91 -4.44 4.62
C ALA A 59 -3.60 -3.56 5.83
N VAL A 60 -2.32 -3.41 6.13
CA VAL A 60 -1.82 -2.43 7.10
C VAL A 60 -1.04 -1.40 6.32
N ALA A 61 -1.36 -0.12 6.50
CA ALA A 61 -0.61 0.99 5.91
C ALA A 61 0.01 1.84 7.02
N TRP A 62 1.28 2.19 6.90
CA TRP A 62 1.97 3.03 7.89
C TRP A 62 2.89 4.04 7.21
N LYS A 63 3.12 5.17 7.89
CA LYS A 63 4.12 6.14 7.48
C LYS A 63 5.50 5.65 7.89
N VAL A 64 6.44 5.73 6.96
CA VAL A 64 7.86 5.50 7.23
C VAL A 64 8.52 6.86 7.41
N LEU A 65 9.30 7.01 8.48
CA LEU A 65 10.07 8.22 8.75
C LEU A 65 11.52 8.03 8.28
N ASN A 66 12.16 9.09 7.83
CA ASN A 66 13.60 9.12 7.58
C ASN A 66 14.38 9.43 8.88
N ASP A 67 15.71 9.53 8.77
CA ASP A 67 16.60 9.83 9.91
C ASP A 67 16.32 11.19 10.57
N ASP A 68 15.75 12.14 9.82
CA ASP A 68 15.33 13.46 10.31
C ASP A 68 13.91 13.46 10.91
N ASN A 69 13.31 12.29 11.10
CA ASN A 69 11.94 12.11 11.60
C ASN A 69 10.85 12.74 10.70
N ALA A 70 11.18 13.01 9.43
CA ALA A 70 10.27 13.49 8.41
C ALA A 70 9.61 12.31 7.66
N ASN A 71 8.39 12.51 7.15
CA ASN A 71 7.69 11.48 6.38
C ASN A 71 8.46 11.16 5.09
N TYR A 72 8.92 9.91 4.95
CA TYR A 72 9.66 9.42 3.78
C TYR A 72 8.72 8.82 2.74
N CYS A 73 7.87 7.87 3.15
CA CYS A 73 6.89 7.23 2.28
C CYS A 73 5.77 6.58 3.11
N LEU A 74 4.81 5.95 2.41
CA LEU A 74 3.91 4.97 3.01
C LEU A 74 4.39 3.56 2.67
N ALA A 75 4.32 2.66 3.63
CA ALA A 75 4.52 1.24 3.44
C ALA A 75 3.21 0.47 3.68
N PHE A 76 3.10 -0.68 3.01
CA PHE A 76 1.90 -1.52 3.03
C PHE A 76 2.28 -2.97 3.29
N MET A 77 1.47 -3.66 4.10
CA MET A 77 1.49 -5.10 4.27
C MET A 77 0.10 -5.65 3.96
N PHE A 78 0.00 -6.55 2.99
CA PHE A 78 -1.25 -7.23 2.65
C PHE A 78 -1.26 -8.62 3.31
N VAL A 79 -2.35 -8.95 4.01
CA VAL A 79 -2.52 -10.17 4.79
C VAL A 79 -3.39 -11.17 4.02
N ASN A 80 -3.00 -12.45 4.09
CA ASN A 80 -3.72 -13.56 3.44
C ASN A 80 -4.03 -13.28 1.96
N TRP A 81 -3.02 -12.79 1.24
CA TRP A 81 -3.18 -12.44 -0.17
C TRP A 81 -3.02 -13.66 -1.08
N SER A 82 -3.71 -13.64 -2.23
CA SER A 82 -3.59 -14.65 -3.28
C SER A 82 -3.72 -14.02 -4.66
N PHE A 83 -3.11 -14.64 -5.68
CA PHE A 83 -3.44 -14.30 -7.06
C PHE A 83 -4.87 -14.75 -7.36
N VAL A 84 -5.58 -13.93 -8.13
CA VAL A 84 -6.93 -14.22 -8.65
C VAL A 84 -6.83 -14.89 -10.02
#